data_AF-A0AAP7W6S2-F1
#
_entry.id   AF-A0AAP7W6S2-F1
#
_cell.length_a   1.000
_cell.length_b   1.000
_cell.length_c   1.000
_cell.angle_alpha   90.00
_cell.angle_beta   90.00
_cell.angle_gamma   90.00
#
_symmetry.space_group_name_H-M   'P 1'
#
loop_
_entity.id
_entity.type
_entity.pdbx_description
1 polymer ?
#
loop_
_entity_poly.entity_id
_entity_poly.type
_entity_poly.pdbx_seq_one_letter_code
_entity_poly.pdbx_strand_id
1 'polypeptide(L)'
;MFLSTFFLLKSLFTMSNLLTPSFWLFLFIAICISAHIALSKPDIKGSIDGVIVMFIILFLFNIIAGLFQYDSNQLIGKVMKYNMYLIAFSSVALLFSSISTLVSFGFYKMRGGRSL
;
A
#
# COMPACT_ATOMS: atom_id res chain seq x y z
N MET A 1 1.64 11.24 -0.65
CA MET A 1 2.02 9.81 -0.73
C MET A 1 3.54 9.64 -0.78
N PHE A 2 4.24 10.08 -1.82
CA PHE A 2 5.71 9.95 -1.92
C PHE A 2 6.50 10.53 -0.74
N LEU A 3 6.12 11.72 -0.25
CA LEU A 3 6.76 12.33 0.92
C LEU A 3 6.58 11.47 2.18
N SER A 4 5.37 10.93 2.39
CA SER A 4 5.06 10.04 3.52
C SER A 4 5.85 8.74 3.44
N THR A 5 5.98 8.17 2.24
CA THR A 5 6.80 6.98 2.00
C THR A 5 8.29 7.25 2.24
N PHE A 6 8.78 8.43 1.88
CA PHE A 6 10.15 8.86 2.18
C PHE A 6 10.39 9.01 3.68
N PHE A 7 9.45 9.62 4.41
CA PHE A 7 9.53 9.71 5.88
C PHE A 7 9.50 8.32 6.55
N LEU A 8 8.68 7.40 6.05
CA LEU A 8 8.64 6.01 6.52
C LEU A 8 9.96 5.29 6.28
N LEU A 9 10.53 5.41 5.07
CA LEU A 9 11.85 4.87 4.75
C LEU A 9 12.92 5.38 5.71
N LYS A 10 12.95 6.70 5.96
CA LYS A 10 13.91 7.32 6.87
C LYS A 10 13.74 6.82 8.31
N SER A 11 12.50 6.58 8.75
CA SER A 11 12.20 6.05 10.08
C SER A 11 12.55 4.56 10.23
N LEU A 12 12.36 3.77 9.17
CA LEU A 12 12.68 2.34 9.17
C LEU A 12 14.20 2.11 9.13
N PHE A 13 14.91 2.78 8.22
CA PHE A 13 16.36 2.61 8.03
C PHE A 13 17.18 3.58 8.88
N THR A 14 16.94 3.57 10.20
CA THR A 14 17.80 4.27 11.17
C THR A 14 18.98 3.39 11.58
N MET A 15 20.08 4.02 12.01
CA MET A 15 21.28 3.28 12.45
C MET A 15 21.00 2.35 13.63
N SER A 16 20.11 2.75 14.55
CA SER A 16 19.67 1.89 15.65
C SER A 16 18.96 0.62 15.17
N ASN A 17 18.09 0.76 14.16
CA ASN A 17 17.36 -0.38 13.61
C ASN A 17 18.29 -1.32 12.84
N LEU A 18 19.21 -0.77 12.02
CA LEU A 18 20.15 -1.55 11.22
C LEU A 18 21.10 -2.43 12.04
N LEU A 19 21.49 -1.98 13.23
CA LEU A 19 22.35 -2.72 14.15
C LEU A 19 21.61 -3.84 14.90
N THR A 20 20.28 -3.90 14.81
CA THR A 20 19.47 -4.87 15.56
C THR A 20 19.15 -6.10 14.70
N PRO A 21 19.52 -7.33 15.13
CA PRO A 21 19.22 -8.55 14.35
C PRO A 21 17.72 -8.76 14.06
N SER A 22 16.85 -8.36 15.00
CA SER A 22 15.39 -8.44 14.85
C SER A 22 14.86 -7.60 13.68
N PHE A 23 15.53 -6.51 13.32
CA PHE A 23 15.17 -5.68 12.17
C PHE A 23 15.35 -6.45 10.86
N TRP A 24 16.42 -7.24 10.73
CA TRP A 24 16.68 -8.06 9.55
C TRP A 24 15.69 -9.21 9.42
N LEU A 25 15.29 -9.84 10.54
CA LEU A 25 14.21 -10.83 10.55
C LEU A 25 12.88 -10.21 10.13
N PHE A 26 12.53 -9.04 10.68
CA PHE A 26 11.37 -8.27 10.27
C PHE A 26 11.40 -7.97 8.76
N LEU A 27 12.52 -7.46 8.26
CA LEU A 27 12.68 -7.07 6.86
C LEU A 27 12.56 -8.27 5.92
N PHE A 28 13.16 -9.41 6.29
CA PHE A 28 13.01 -10.67 5.55
C PHE A 28 11.55 -11.10 5.45
N ILE A 29 10.84 -11.17 6.57
CA ILE A 29 9.42 -11.56 6.60
C ILE A 29 8.57 -10.56 5.81
N ALA A 30 8.81 -9.26 5.97
CA ALA A 30 8.06 -8.21 5.28
C ALA A 30 8.22 -8.30 3.75
N ILE A 31 9.44 -8.56 3.27
CA ILE A 31 9.70 -8.79 1.84
C ILE A 31 8.97 -10.04 1.35
N CYS A 32 9.07 -11.16 2.05
CA CYS A 32 8.40 -12.41 1.69
C CYS A 32 6.88 -12.25 1.57
N ILE A 33 6.25 -11.61 2.56
CA ILE A 33 4.81 -11.35 2.54
C ILE A 33 4.47 -10.42 1.37
N SER A 34 5.19 -9.30 1.21
CA SER A 34 4.90 -8.33 0.14
C SER A 34 5.09 -8.88 -1.27
N ALA A 35 6.04 -9.80 -1.47
CA ALA A 35 6.33 -10.41 -2.76
C ALA A 35 5.25 -11.45 -3.15
N HIS A 36 4.64 -12.10 -2.17
CA HIS A 36 3.58 -13.10 -2.39
C HIS A 36 2.16 -12.52 -2.41
N ILE A 37 1.97 -11.23 -2.10
CA ILE A 37 0.70 -10.52 -2.36
C ILE A 37 0.62 -10.25 -3.87
N ALA A 38 0.35 -11.31 -4.63
CA ALA A 38 0.02 -11.21 -6.05
C ALA A 38 -1.50 -11.08 -6.17
N LEU A 39 -1.98 -9.87 -6.45
CA LEU A 39 -3.35 -9.72 -6.94
C LEU A 39 -3.47 -10.47 -8.27
N SER A 40 -4.43 -11.38 -8.37
CA SER A 40 -4.66 -12.06 -9.63
C SER A 40 -5.23 -11.06 -10.64
N LYS A 41 -5.00 -11.30 -11.95
CA LYS A 41 -5.57 -10.49 -13.03
C LYS A 41 -7.09 -10.27 -12.89
N PRO A 42 -7.91 -11.27 -12.53
CA PRO A 42 -9.34 -11.04 -12.30
C PRO A 42 -9.61 -10.17 -11.07
N ASP A 43 -8.80 -10.22 -10.00
CA ASP A 43 -9.00 -9.36 -8.81
C ASP A 43 -8.82 -7.88 -9.15
N ILE A 44 -7.81 -7.54 -9.97
CA ILE A 44 -7.60 -6.17 -10.44
C ILE A 44 -8.77 -5.72 -11.32
N LYS A 45 -9.22 -6.58 -12.23
CA LYS A 45 -10.32 -6.23 -13.14
C LYS A 45 -11.64 -6.02 -12.39
N GLY A 46 -11.94 -6.89 -11.42
CA GLY A 46 -13.13 -6.76 -10.55
C GLY A 46 -13.05 -5.60 -9.55
N SER A 47 -11.84 -5.10 -9.22
CA SER A 47 -11.68 -3.97 -8.30
C SER A 47 -12.29 -2.67 -8.83
N ILE A 48 -12.31 -2.48 -10.16
CA ILE A 48 -12.86 -1.27 -10.81
C ILE A 48 -14.36 -1.17 -10.53
N ASP A 49 -15.09 -2.28 -10.62
CA ASP A 49 -16.52 -2.32 -10.30
C ASP A 49 -16.77 -1.94 -8.83
N GLY A 50 -15.92 -2.43 -7.92
CA GLY A 50 -15.96 -2.05 -6.51
C GLY A 50 -15.75 -0.54 -6.27
N VAL A 51 -14.82 0.08 -7.01
CA VAL A 51 -14.59 1.54 -6.94
C VAL A 51 -15.82 2.30 -7.42
N ILE A 52 -16.43 1.87 -8.52
CA ILE A 52 -17.65 2.49 -9.06
C ILE A 52 -18.81 2.39 -8.04
N VAL A 53 -19.02 1.22 -7.44
CA VAL A 53 -20.05 1.01 -6.42
C VAL A 53 -19.80 1.90 -5.19
N MET A 54 -18.56 1.96 -4.70
CA MET A 54 -18.21 2.84 -3.57
C MET A 54 -18.48 4.31 -3.88
N PHE A 55 -18.16 4.76 -5.10
CA PHE A 55 -18.46 6.12 -5.51
C PHE A 55 -19.96 6.40 -5.50
N ILE A 56 -20.78 5.52 -6.09
CA ILE A 56 -22.24 5.68 -6.12
C ILE A 56 -22.83 5.74 -4.71
N ILE A 57 -22.41 4.85 -3.81
CA ILE A 57 -22.89 4.81 -2.42
C ILE A 57 -22.54 6.11 -1.69
N LEU A 58 -21.28 6.56 -1.80
CA LEU A 58 -20.83 7.81 -1.16
C LEU A 58 -21.55 9.03 -1.74
N PHE A 59 -21.81 9.03 -3.05
CA PHE A 59 -22.54 10.10 -3.71
C PHE A 59 -23.99 10.18 -3.21
N LEU A 60 -24.70 9.05 -3.14
CA LEU A 60 -26.05 9.00 -2.60
C LEU A 60 -26.10 9.41 -1.13
N PHE A 61 -25.13 8.97 -0.33
CA PHE A 61 -25.02 9.37 1.07
C PHE A 61 -24.86 10.89 1.22
N ASN A 62 -24.02 11.52 0.38
CA ASN A 62 -23.85 12.97 0.39
C ASN A 62 -25.13 13.73 0.00
N ILE A 63 -25.87 13.24 -1.00
CA ILE A 63 -27.17 13.85 -1.38
C ILE A 63 -28.15 13.79 -0.22
N ILE A 64 -28.30 12.62 0.40
CA ILE A 64 -29.21 12.43 1.54
C ILE A 64 -28.77 13.32 2.71
N ALA A 65 -27.48 13.30 3.07
CA ALA A 65 -26.97 14.15 4.15
C ALA A 65 -27.22 15.65 3.88
N GLY A 66 -27.06 16.11 2.64
CA GLY A 66 -27.38 17.47 2.22
C GLY A 66 -28.86 17.83 2.35
N LEU A 67 -29.77 16.93 1.96
CA LEU A 67 -31.22 17.13 2.10
C LEU A 67 -31.67 17.24 3.56
N PHE A 68 -31.04 16.49 4.46
CA PHE A 68 -31.34 16.49 5.89
C PHE A 68 -30.51 17.51 6.71
N GLN A 69 -29.68 18.33 6.06
CA GLN A 69 -28.72 19.25 6.69
C GLN A 69 -27.86 18.58 7.77
N TYR A 70 -27.46 17.33 7.55
CA TYR A 70 -26.69 16.54 8.49
C TYR A 70 -25.19 16.89 8.43
N ASP A 71 -24.60 17.24 9.57
CA ASP A 71 -23.16 17.51 9.67
C ASP A 71 -22.34 16.22 9.59
N SER A 72 -21.93 15.87 8.37
CA SER A 72 -21.17 14.66 8.07
C SER A 72 -19.70 14.73 8.50
N ASN A 73 -19.20 15.89 8.94
CA ASN A 73 -17.76 16.10 9.18
C ASN A 73 -17.20 15.17 10.26
N GLN A 74 -17.97 14.89 11.31
CA GLN A 74 -17.55 13.99 12.38
C GLN A 74 -17.41 12.53 11.90
N LEU A 75 -18.30 12.09 11.01
CA LEU A 75 -18.27 10.75 10.43
C LEU A 75 -17.11 10.61 9.45
N ILE A 76 -16.90 11.62 8.58
CA ILE A 76 -15.76 11.69 7.66
C ILE A 76 -14.44 11.63 8.44
N GLY A 77 -14.33 12.39 9.53
CA GLY A 77 -13.14 12.38 10.38
C GLY A 77 -12.82 11.01 10.99
N LYS A 78 -13.85 10.22 11.36
CA LYS A 78 -13.66 8.85 11.87
C LYS A 78 -13.19 7.91 10.75
N VAL A 79 -13.86 7.92 9.59
CA VAL A 79 -13.51 7.08 8.44
C VAL A 79 -12.09 7.39 7.93
N MET A 80 -11.72 8.68 7.89
CA MET A 80 -10.39 9.12 7.48
C MET A 80 -9.29 8.54 8.37
N LYS A 81 -9.49 8.45 9.70
CA LYS A 81 -8.52 7.84 10.61
C LYS A 81 -8.23 6.38 10.25
N TYR A 82 -9.26 5.58 10.00
CA TYR A 82 -9.08 4.18 9.59
C TYR A 82 -8.39 4.06 8.24
N ASN A 83 -8.80 4.87 7.26
CA ASN A 83 -8.16 4.87 5.94
C ASN A 83 -6.69 5.27 5.99
N MET A 84 -6.29 6.18 6.88
CA MET A 84 -4.88 6.55 7.05
C MET A 84 -4.01 5.35 7.47
N TYR A 85 -4.49 4.50 8.39
CA TYR A 85 -3.75 3.29 8.78
C TYR A 85 -3.66 2.28 7.64
N LEU A 86 -4.75 2.06 6.91
CA LEU A 86 -4.77 1.18 5.73
C LEU A 86 -3.79 1.66 4.66
N ILE A 87 -3.82 2.95 4.32
CA ILE A 87 -2.92 3.54 3.32
C ILE A 87 -1.47 3.42 3.77
N ALA A 88 -1.17 3.65 5.05
CA ALA A 88 0.18 3.50 5.58
C ALA A 88 0.69 2.06 5.41
N PHE A 89 -0.12 1.06 5.80
CA PHE A 89 0.24 -0.35 5.64
C PHE A 89 0.40 -0.76 4.17
N SER A 90 -0.56 -0.40 3.31
CA SER A 90 -0.49 -0.66 1.87
C SER A 90 0.73 0.00 1.23
N SER A 91 1.14 1.19 1.68
CA SER A 91 2.32 1.88 1.14
C SER A 91 3.63 1.15 1.46
N VAL A 92 3.75 0.54 2.64
CA VAL A 92 4.92 -0.27 3.02
C VAL A 92 4.96 -1.56 2.22
N ALA A 93 3.82 -2.22 2.03
CA ALA A 93 3.73 -3.42 1.21
C ALA A 93 4.12 -3.16 -0.25
N LEU A 94 3.62 -2.06 -0.84
CA LEU A 94 3.98 -1.64 -2.20
C LEU A 94 5.48 -1.34 -2.33
N LEU A 95 6.08 -0.73 -1.31
CA LEU A 95 7.51 -0.43 -1.29
C LEU A 95 8.36 -1.71 -1.33
N PHE A 96 8.09 -2.68 -0.46
CA PHE A 96 8.84 -3.94 -0.46
C PHE A 96 8.61 -4.78 -1.71
N SER A 97 7.38 -4.79 -2.25
CA SER A 97 7.08 -5.44 -3.53
C SER A 97 7.86 -4.82 -4.69
N SER A 98 7.97 -3.48 -4.72
CA SER A 98 8.77 -2.76 -5.72
C SER A 98 10.25 -3.10 -5.61
N ILE A 99 10.81 -3.13 -4.38
CA ILE A 99 12.20 -3.53 -4.14
C ILE A 99 12.44 -4.97 -4.61
N SER A 100 11.55 -5.90 -4.26
CA SER A 100 11.63 -7.30 -4.67
C SER A 100 11.64 -7.46 -6.20
N THR A 101 10.78 -6.70 -6.88
CA THR A 101 10.70 -6.69 -8.35
C THR A 101 12.00 -6.14 -8.97
N LEU A 102 12.56 -5.06 -8.42
CA LEU A 102 13.82 -4.49 -8.90
C LEU A 102 15.00 -5.45 -8.73
N VAL A 103 15.10 -6.13 -7.59
CA VAL A 103 16.14 -7.14 -7.33
C VAL A 103 15.99 -8.31 -8.30
N SER A 104 14.76 -8.81 -8.49
CA SER A 104 14.47 -9.91 -9.42
C SER A 104 14.81 -9.54 -10.86
N PHE A 105 14.46 -8.32 -11.29
CA PHE A 105 14.81 -7.80 -12.61
C PHE A 105 16.33 -7.65 -12.79
N GLY A 106 17.05 -7.23 -11.76
CA GLY A 106 18.52 -7.17 -11.75
C GLY A 106 19.15 -8.54 -12.03
N PHE A 107 18.71 -9.58 -11.30
CA PHE A 107 19.17 -10.95 -11.53
C PHE A 107 18.79 -11.46 -12.93
N TYR A 108 17.58 -11.17 -13.40
CA TYR A 108 17.14 -11.53 -14.76
C TYR A 108 18.06 -10.91 -15.83
N LYS A 109 18.37 -9.61 -15.72
CA LYS A 109 19.26 -8.92 -16.65
C LYS A 109 20.68 -9.49 -16.64
N MET A 110 21.21 -9.86 -15.47
CA MET A 110 22.52 -10.50 -15.34
C MET A 110 22.55 -11.90 -15.97
N ARG A 111 21.44 -12.65 -15.93
CA ARG A 111 21.33 -13.99 -16.52
C ARG A 111 21.05 -13.97 -18.03
N GLY A 112 20.29 -12.98 -18.51
CA GLY A 112 20.01 -12.77 -19.94
C GLY A 112 21.23 -12.38 -20.79
N GLY A 113 22.37 -12.02 -20.17
CA GLY A 113 23.65 -11.82 -20.84
C GLY A 113 24.47 -13.09 -21.08
N ARG A 114 23.97 -14.29 -20.71
CA ARG A 114 24.67 -15.59 -20.87
C ARG A 114 23.99 -16.56 -21.85
N SER A 115 23.10 -16.06 -22.72
CA SER A 115 22.55 -16.86 -23.83
C SER A 115 22.79 -16.14 -25.16
N LEU A 116 24.06 -16.14 -25.60
CA LEU A 116 24.50 -16.03 -26.99
C LEU A 116 25.82 -16.79 -27.09
#